data_AF-A0A2H0W7B5-F1
#
_entry.id   AF-A0A2H0W7B5-F1
#
_cell.length_a   1.000
_cell.length_b   1.000
_cell.length_c   1.000
_cell.angle_alpha   90.00
_cell.angle_beta   90.00
_cell.angle_gamma   90.00
#
_symmetry.space_group_name_H-M   'P 1'
#
loop_
_entity.id
_entity.type
_entity.pdbx_description
1 polymer ?
#
loop_
_entity_poly.entity_id
_entity_poly.type
_entity_poly.pdbx_seq_one_letter_code
_entity_poly.pdbx_strand_id
1 'polypeptide(L)'
;MSEEKKENLKNLRLCDNCDLCCRYIAVGIDKPTNKTDYDNIIWQLLHENVNVFVDHDNDWYVEFMTPCSKLDQKTKLCTIYDDRPKICRDYKQTDCVRYNNSPAEKIYFKTADDFKKYLEDKKINYKFNFKK
;
A
#
# COMPACT_ATOMS: atom_id res chain seq x y z
N MET A 1 9.82 -33.12 -9.75
CA MET A 1 9.28 -31.73 -9.69
C MET A 1 10.32 -30.86 -9.02
N SER A 2 10.65 -29.69 -9.59
CA SER A 2 11.61 -28.74 -9.00
C SER A 2 11.09 -28.18 -7.66
N GLU A 3 11.99 -27.73 -6.79
CA GLU A 3 11.65 -27.14 -5.49
C GLU A 3 10.77 -25.88 -5.65
N GLU A 4 11.09 -25.05 -6.63
CA GLU A 4 10.30 -23.87 -7.02
C GLU A 4 8.84 -24.20 -7.33
N LYS A 5 8.59 -25.31 -8.06
CA LYS A 5 7.23 -25.73 -8.40
C LYS A 5 6.44 -26.19 -7.18
N LYS A 6 7.09 -26.77 -6.16
CA LYS A 6 6.44 -27.16 -4.90
C LYS A 6 6.08 -25.92 -4.07
N GLU A 7 6.97 -24.94 -4.02
CA GLU A 7 6.76 -23.68 -3.30
C GLU A 7 5.63 -22.86 -3.92
N ASN A 8 5.58 -22.73 -5.25
CA ASN A 8 4.47 -22.08 -5.96
C ASN A 8 3.13 -22.76 -5.67
N LEU A 9 3.09 -24.09 -5.64
CA LEU A 9 1.86 -24.83 -5.33
C LEU A 9 1.39 -24.58 -3.88
N LYS A 10 2.33 -24.46 -2.94
CA LYS A 10 2.05 -24.14 -1.54
C LYS A 10 1.52 -22.71 -1.41
N ASN A 11 2.19 -21.74 -2.04
CA ASN A 11 1.77 -20.34 -2.01
C ASN A 11 0.40 -20.14 -2.67
N LEU A 12 0.11 -20.84 -3.78
CA LEU A 12 -1.21 -20.80 -4.43
C LEU A 12 -2.32 -21.24 -3.47
N ARG A 13 -2.09 -22.29 -2.67
CA ARG A 13 -3.06 -22.76 -1.66
C ARG A 13 -3.27 -21.77 -0.52
N LEU A 14 -2.23 -21.06 -0.09
CA LEU A 14 -2.33 -20.04 0.96
C LEU A 14 -3.13 -18.81 0.50
N CYS A 15 -3.02 -18.49 -0.80
CA CYS A 15 -3.78 -17.41 -1.42
C CYS A 15 -5.21 -17.81 -1.81
N ASP A 16 -5.63 -19.06 -1.60
CA ASP A 16 -6.97 -19.51 -1.97
C ASP A 16 -8.06 -18.72 -1.21
N ASN A 17 -9.07 -18.28 -1.95
CA ASN A 17 -10.14 -17.38 -1.49
C ASN A 17 -9.64 -16.08 -0.83
N CYS A 18 -8.44 -15.59 -1.18
CA CYS A 18 -7.86 -14.34 -0.66
C CYS A 18 -7.51 -13.38 -1.79
N ASP A 19 -7.92 -12.12 -1.69
CA ASP A 19 -7.61 -11.08 -2.68
C ASP A 19 -6.98 -9.80 -2.08
N LEU A 20 -6.67 -9.81 -0.79
CA LEU A 20 -6.24 -8.61 -0.03
C LEU A 20 -5.05 -7.89 -0.69
N CYS A 21 -3.95 -8.59 -0.97
CA CYS A 21 -2.75 -7.99 -1.59
C CYS A 21 -2.92 -7.65 -3.08
N CYS A 22 -3.97 -8.15 -3.74
CA CYS A 22 -4.26 -7.88 -5.14
C CYS A 22 -5.23 -6.71 -5.35
N ARG A 23 -5.64 -6.03 -4.27
CA ARG A 23 -6.63 -4.93 -4.30
C ARG A 23 -6.02 -3.54 -4.34
N TYR A 24 -4.71 -3.44 -4.18
CA TYR A 24 -4.00 -2.16 -4.14
C TYR A 24 -2.57 -2.32 -4.64
N ILE A 25 -1.94 -1.17 -4.90
CA ILE A 25 -0.48 -1.06 -5.01
C ILE A 25 -0.01 -0.01 -4.02
N ALA A 26 1.21 -0.18 -3.49
CA ALA A 26 1.88 0.81 -2.66
C ALA A 26 3.21 1.18 -3.29
N VAL A 27 3.50 2.47 -3.39
CA VAL A 27 4.73 3.00 -3.96
C VAL A 27 5.43 3.82 -2.88
N GLY A 28 6.70 3.51 -2.62
CA GLY A 28 7.51 4.27 -1.68
C GLY A 28 7.67 5.72 -2.12
N ILE A 29 7.52 6.64 -1.19
CA ILE A 29 7.73 8.07 -1.36
C ILE A 29 8.72 8.58 -0.31
N ASP A 30 9.38 9.70 -0.59
CA ASP A 30 10.24 10.32 0.41
C ASP A 30 9.41 10.88 1.57
N LYS A 31 9.97 10.79 2.78
CA LYS A 31 9.39 11.44 3.96
C LYS A 31 9.27 12.95 3.70
N PRO A 32 8.10 13.56 3.93
CA PRO A 32 7.93 14.99 3.70
C PRO A 32 8.73 15.81 4.71
N THR A 33 9.49 16.78 4.21
CA THR A 33 10.40 17.62 5.01
C THR A 33 10.07 19.11 4.93
N ASN A 34 9.40 19.53 3.87
CA ASN A 34 9.09 20.93 3.61
C ASN A 34 7.61 21.15 3.23
N LYS A 35 7.21 22.42 3.11
CA LYS A 35 5.81 22.81 2.81
C LYS A 35 5.28 22.23 1.50
N THR A 36 6.13 22.19 0.47
CA THR A 36 5.75 21.63 -0.83
C THR A 36 5.51 20.13 -0.72
N ASP A 37 6.31 19.40 0.04
CA ASP A 37 6.09 17.96 0.25
C ASP A 37 4.75 17.71 0.97
N TYR A 38 4.44 18.49 2.01
CA TYR A 38 3.16 18.37 2.71
C TYR A 38 1.98 18.68 1.80
N ASP A 39 2.08 19.71 0.96
CA ASP A 39 1.03 20.09 0.01
C ASP A 39 0.85 19.04 -1.09
N ASN A 40 1.94 18.41 -1.56
CA ASN A 40 1.88 17.29 -2.51
C ASN A 40 1.12 16.09 -1.92
N ILE A 41 1.38 15.73 -0.65
CA ILE A 41 0.65 14.64 0.02
C ILE A 41 -0.82 15.01 0.21
N ILE A 42 -1.13 16.26 0.58
CA ILE A 42 -2.50 16.75 0.66
C ILE A 42 -3.19 16.61 -0.70
N TRP A 43 -2.53 17.05 -1.79
CA TRP A 43 -3.04 16.92 -3.15
C TRP A 43 -3.27 15.46 -3.56
N GLN A 44 -2.36 14.54 -3.23
CA GLN A 44 -2.54 13.10 -3.47
C GLN A 44 -3.81 12.58 -2.76
N LEU A 45 -3.97 12.89 -1.47
CA LEU A 45 -5.11 12.46 -0.64
C LEU A 45 -6.44 13.13 -0.99
N LEU A 46 -6.47 14.09 -1.92
CA LEU A 46 -7.71 14.65 -2.48
C LEU A 46 -8.26 13.83 -3.64
N HIS A 47 -7.52 12.86 -4.17
CA HIS A 47 -7.97 11.98 -5.23
C HIS A 47 -8.66 10.73 -4.67
N GLU A 48 -9.67 10.24 -5.38
CA GLU A 48 -10.35 8.99 -5.01
C GLU A 48 -9.38 7.81 -5.00
N ASN A 49 -9.58 6.89 -4.05
CA ASN A 49 -8.80 5.65 -3.92
C ASN A 49 -7.30 5.86 -3.67
N VAL A 50 -6.89 7.02 -3.16
CA VAL A 50 -5.50 7.31 -2.76
C VAL A 50 -5.41 7.45 -1.24
N ASN A 51 -4.54 6.65 -0.63
CA ASN A 51 -4.19 6.75 0.78
C ASN A 51 -2.68 6.98 0.93
N VAL A 52 -2.24 7.41 2.10
CA VAL A 52 -0.81 7.52 2.42
C VAL A 52 -0.57 6.86 3.77
N PHE A 53 0.51 6.10 3.90
CA PHE A 53 0.84 5.44 5.15
C PHE A 53 2.33 5.46 5.45
N VAL A 54 2.64 5.24 6.72
CA VAL A 54 3.99 5.08 7.24
C VAL A 54 4.09 3.69 7.85
N ASP A 55 5.08 2.91 7.45
CA ASP A 55 5.30 1.58 8.03
C ASP A 55 6.02 1.63 9.40
N HIS A 56 6.35 0.47 9.95
CA HIS A 56 7.03 0.37 11.24
C HIS A 56 8.51 0.79 11.19
N ASP A 57 9.13 0.76 10.01
CA ASP A 57 10.51 1.22 9.77
C ASP A 57 10.57 2.75 9.51
N ASN A 58 9.41 3.41 9.45
CA ASN A 58 9.19 4.83 9.19
C ASN A 58 9.35 5.23 7.70
N ASP A 59 9.26 4.26 6.80
CA ASP A 59 9.18 4.50 5.37
C ASP A 59 7.77 4.94 4.98
N TRP A 60 7.69 5.83 4.00
CA TRP A 60 6.44 6.44 3.55
C TRP A 60 5.99 5.82 2.25
N TYR A 61 4.69 5.63 2.10
CA TYR A 61 4.10 5.04 0.91
C TYR A 61 2.84 5.79 0.51
N VAL A 62 2.64 5.95 -0.79
CA VAL A 62 1.33 6.25 -1.37
C VAL A 62 0.68 4.95 -1.82
N GLU A 63 -0.55 4.72 -1.39
CA GLU A 63 -1.34 3.54 -1.69
C GLU A 63 -2.45 3.91 -2.67
N PHE A 64 -2.59 3.12 -3.73
CA PHE A 64 -3.67 3.23 -4.69
C PHE A 64 -4.58 2.01 -4.57
N MET A 65 -5.83 2.20 -4.16
CA MET A 65 -6.85 1.16 -4.04
C MET A 65 -7.38 0.79 -5.42
N THR A 66 -6.58 0.05 -6.17
CA THR A 66 -6.86 -0.37 -7.56
C THR A 66 -6.74 -1.89 -7.72
N PRO A 67 -7.87 -2.62 -7.87
CA PRO A 67 -7.84 -4.06 -8.02
C PRO A 67 -7.09 -4.54 -9.26
N CYS A 68 -6.23 -5.55 -9.07
CA CYS A 68 -5.48 -6.18 -10.15
C CYS A 68 -6.40 -6.79 -11.21
N SER A 69 -6.18 -6.44 -12.48
CA SER A 69 -6.96 -6.94 -13.62
C SER A 69 -6.81 -8.44 -13.88
N LYS A 70 -5.83 -9.10 -13.26
CA LYS A 70 -5.57 -10.54 -13.37
C LYS A 70 -6.12 -11.36 -12.22
N LEU A 71 -6.77 -10.72 -11.25
CA LEU A 71 -7.47 -11.40 -10.16
C LEU A 71 -8.82 -11.92 -10.64
N ASP A 72 -8.99 -13.24 -10.65
CA ASP A 72 -10.28 -13.87 -10.95
C ASP A 72 -11.27 -13.61 -9.82
N GLN A 73 -12.43 -13.04 -10.13
CA GLN A 73 -13.38 -12.61 -9.10
C GLN A 73 -14.13 -13.76 -8.44
N LYS A 74 -14.21 -14.93 -9.08
CA LYS A 74 -14.96 -16.10 -8.59
C LYS A 74 -14.09 -16.96 -7.68
N THR A 75 -12.87 -17.24 -8.12
CA THR A 75 -11.89 -18.11 -7.45
C THR A 75 -10.95 -17.33 -6.52
N LYS A 76 -10.85 -16.00 -6.69
CA LYS A 76 -9.87 -15.13 -6.01
C LYS A 76 -8.42 -15.50 -6.27
N LEU A 77 -8.15 -16.26 -7.33
CA LEU A 77 -6.81 -16.63 -7.74
C LEU A 77 -6.27 -15.73 -8.85
N CYS A 78 -4.96 -15.59 -8.90
CA CYS A 78 -4.29 -14.91 -10.00
C CYS A 78 -4.33 -15.80 -11.26
N THR A 79 -4.89 -15.27 -12.35
CA THR A 79 -5.00 -15.97 -13.64
C THR A 79 -3.66 -16.17 -14.36
N ILE A 80 -2.60 -15.49 -13.92
CA ILE A 80 -1.25 -15.57 -14.47
C ILE A 80 -0.23 -15.99 -13.40
N TYR A 81 -0.59 -16.90 -12.49
CA TYR A 81 0.20 -17.19 -11.28
C TYR A 81 1.69 -17.49 -11.54
N ASP A 82 1.99 -18.27 -12.58
CA ASP A 82 3.37 -18.63 -12.93
C ASP A 82 4.13 -17.46 -13.61
N ASP A 83 3.41 -16.59 -14.32
CA ASP A 83 3.94 -15.43 -15.06
C ASP A 83 3.85 -14.12 -14.27
N ARG A 84 3.54 -14.18 -12.97
CA ARG A 84 3.39 -12.99 -12.10
C ARG A 84 4.62 -12.09 -12.14
N PRO A 85 4.49 -10.75 -12.02
CA PRO A 85 5.65 -9.86 -11.89
C PRO A 85 6.55 -10.23 -10.72
N LYS A 86 7.84 -9.83 -10.78
CA LYS A 86 8.84 -10.13 -9.73
C LYS A 86 8.38 -9.69 -8.34
N ILE A 87 7.79 -8.50 -8.20
CA ILE A 87 7.25 -8.00 -6.93
C ILE A 87 6.21 -8.94 -6.30
N CYS A 88 5.36 -9.59 -7.11
CA CYS A 88 4.37 -10.55 -6.63
C CYS A 88 4.99 -11.92 -6.31
N ARG A 89 6.10 -12.28 -6.96
CA ARG A 89 6.86 -13.52 -6.69
C ARG A 89 7.70 -13.39 -5.42
N ASP A 90 8.29 -12.23 -5.19
CA ASP A 90 9.14 -11.95 -4.03
C ASP A 90 8.34 -11.67 -2.75
N TYR A 91 7.01 -11.51 -2.86
CA TYR A 91 6.14 -11.25 -1.72
C TYR A 91 6.12 -12.44 -0.74
N LYS A 92 6.52 -12.18 0.51
CA LYS A 92 6.65 -13.23 1.53
C LYS A 92 5.37 -13.42 2.32
N GLN A 93 5.13 -14.64 2.77
CA GLN A 93 3.98 -14.96 3.62
C GLN A 93 4.02 -14.24 4.98
N THR A 94 5.20 -13.86 5.48
CA THR A 94 5.36 -13.05 6.69
C THR A 94 4.77 -11.65 6.54
N ASP A 95 4.74 -11.14 5.31
CA ASP A 95 4.28 -9.79 5.00
C ASP A 95 2.80 -9.80 4.56
N CYS A 96 2.19 -11.00 4.51
CA CYS A 96 0.82 -11.22 4.08
C CYS A 96 -0.18 -10.64 5.07
N VAL A 97 -1.01 -9.69 4.62
CA VAL A 97 -2.09 -9.07 5.40
C VAL A 97 -3.02 -10.10 6.07
N ARG A 98 -3.22 -11.28 5.45
CA ARG A 98 -4.08 -12.35 6.00
C ARG A 98 -3.46 -13.07 7.20
N TYR A 99 -2.14 -13.24 7.19
CA TYR A 99 -1.41 -14.09 8.14
C TYR A 99 -0.56 -13.26 9.12
N ASN A 100 -0.37 -11.98 8.84
CA ASN A 100 0.26 -11.05 9.76
C ASN A 100 -0.71 -10.72 10.91
N ASN A 101 -0.20 -10.73 12.14
CA ASN A 101 -0.96 -10.42 13.35
C ASN A 101 -1.00 -8.91 13.66
N SER A 102 -0.40 -8.08 12.81
CA SER A 102 -0.36 -6.63 13.00
C SER A 102 -0.59 -5.90 11.68
N PRO A 103 -1.15 -4.67 11.72
CA PRO A 103 -1.24 -3.83 10.55
C PRO A 103 0.16 -3.54 9.98
N ALA A 104 0.26 -3.47 8.65
CA ALA A 104 1.52 -3.14 7.98
C ALA A 104 1.91 -1.68 8.24
N GLU A 105 0.90 -0.85 8.47
CA GLU A 105 0.99 0.56 8.71
C GLU A 105 1.09 0.89 10.22
N LYS A 106 2.05 1.75 10.55
CA LYS A 106 2.17 2.42 11.85
C LYS A 106 1.27 3.65 11.91
N ILE A 107 1.12 4.34 10.78
CA ILE A 107 0.26 5.52 10.62
C ILE A 107 -0.43 5.41 9.26
N TYR A 108 -1.73 5.72 9.20
CA TYR A 108 -2.54 5.60 8.00
C TYR A 108 -3.41 6.84 7.80
N PHE A 109 -3.31 7.45 6.63
CA PHE A 109 -4.07 8.63 6.22
C PHE A 109 -5.00 8.24 5.08
N LYS A 110 -6.31 8.18 5.36
CA LYS A 110 -7.35 7.91 4.35
C LYS A 110 -7.82 9.17 3.66
N THR A 111 -7.62 10.31 4.31
CA THR A 111 -8.10 11.61 3.83
C THR A 111 -7.05 12.68 4.04
N ALA A 112 -7.16 13.76 3.26
CA ALA A 112 -6.33 14.95 3.46
C ALA A 112 -6.48 15.51 4.89
N ASP A 113 -7.65 15.38 5.51
CA ASP A 113 -7.90 15.89 6.86
C ASP A 113 -7.22 15.06 7.95
N ASP A 114 -7.10 13.73 7.76
CA ASP A 114 -6.28 12.88 8.64
C ASP A 114 -4.82 13.36 8.66
N PHE A 115 -4.29 13.66 7.48
CA PHE A 115 -2.91 14.12 7.33
C PHE A 115 -2.71 15.54 7.88
N LYS A 116 -3.63 16.47 7.59
CA LYS A 116 -3.59 17.83 8.17
C LYS A 116 -3.62 17.79 9.69
N LYS A 117 -4.48 16.96 10.28
CA LYS A 117 -4.54 16.76 11.74
C LYS A 117 -3.21 16.27 12.29
N TYR A 118 -2.58 15.30 11.65
CA TYR A 118 -1.24 14.84 12.02
C TYR A 118 -0.19 15.96 11.99
N LEU A 119 -0.21 16.81 10.97
CA LEU A 119 0.70 17.95 10.88
C LEU A 119 0.43 18.99 11.98
N GLU A 120 -0.84 19.24 12.31
CA GLU A 120 -1.27 20.15 13.37
C GLU A 120 -0.86 19.65 14.75
N ASP A 121 -1.08 18.37 15.04
CA ASP A 121 -0.66 17.71 16.30
C ASP A 121 0.87 17.79 16.47
N LYS A 122 1.61 17.71 15.37
CA LYS A 122 3.08 17.89 15.34
C LYS A 122 3.53 19.35 15.28
N LYS A 123 2.61 20.31 15.28
CA LYS A 123 2.89 21.75 15.18
C LYS A 123 3.70 22.13 13.93
N ILE A 124 3.50 21.41 12.83
CA ILE A 124 4.15 21.66 11.54
C ILE A 124 3.34 22.70 10.76
N ASN A 125 4.02 23.76 10.31
CA ASN A 125 3.41 24.75 9.44
C ASN A 125 3.43 24.27 7.98
N TYR A 126 2.30 23.74 7.50
CA TYR A 126 2.14 23.28 6.12
C TYR A 126 1.39 24.27 5.21
N LYS A 127 0.79 25.33 5.78
CA LYS A 127 -0.05 26.27 5.02
C LYS A 127 0.83 27.25 4.24
N PHE A 128 0.47 27.48 2.98
CA PHE A 128 1.00 28.56 2.15
C PHE A 128 0.20 29.84 2.39
N ASN A 129 0.91 30.96 2.52
CA ASN A 129 0.30 32.29 2.60
C ASN A 129 0.34 32.93 1.22
N PHE A 130 -0.74 32.79 0.47
CA PHE A 130 -0.91 33.54 -0.77
C PHE A 130 -1.41 34.93 -0.39
N LYS A 131 -0.51 35.90 -0.26
CA LYS A 131 -0.91 37.31 -0.29
C LYS A 131 -1.43 37.58 -1.70
N LYS A 132 -2.71 37.94 -1.81
CA LYS A 132 -3.30 38.46 -3.06
C LYS A 132 -2.61 39.74 -3.49
#